data_AF-A0A367JL54-F1
#
_entry.id   AF-A0A367JL54-F1
#
_cell.length_a   1.000
_cell.length_b   1.000
_cell.length_c   1.000
_cell.angle_alpha   90.00
_cell.angle_beta   90.00
_cell.angle_gamma   90.00
#
_symmetry.space_group_name_H-M   'P 1'
#
loop_
_entity.id
_entity.type
_entity.pdbx_description
1 polymer ?
#
loop_
_entity_poly.entity_id
_entity_poly.type
_entity_poly.pdbx_seq_one_letter_code
_entity_poly.pdbx_strand_id
1 'polypeptide(L)'
;MSSPKKIAVQLSNTCYLCERNYSTPASLNKHLKSIHHAVVTSRRNFERRPHSTKYEFKHYNGDPDIPIHHACSSCFYHTANINRLKDHILKDHRPIYLESESEENEDEENDAEENKGEGENEAQEDQGEASNGQGKNPPVRRRSLKRRKSSPADTLANDVLNILVNKLHKLMKN
;
A
#
# COMPACT_ATOMS: atom_id res chain seq x y z
N MET A 1 30.09 -34.58 -1.18
CA MET A 1 29.33 -34.10 0.00
C MET A 1 27.97 -33.62 -0.46
N SER A 2 26.88 -34.25 -0.02
CA SER A 2 25.51 -33.84 -0.40
C SER A 2 25.15 -32.53 0.32
N SER A 3 24.67 -31.52 -0.42
CA SER A 3 24.26 -30.24 0.16
C SER A 3 23.17 -30.45 1.22
N PRO A 4 23.16 -29.66 2.31
CA PRO A 4 22.10 -29.75 3.30
C PRO A 4 20.73 -29.48 2.65
N LYS A 5 19.74 -30.32 2.96
CA LYS A 5 18.38 -30.18 2.45
C LYS A 5 17.78 -28.87 3.00
N LYS A 6 17.34 -27.99 2.09
CA LYS A 6 16.66 -26.74 2.44
C LYS A 6 15.18 -27.01 2.73
N ILE A 7 14.59 -26.17 3.57
CA ILE A 7 13.15 -26.19 3.84
C ILE A 7 12.47 -25.31 2.80
N ALA A 8 11.59 -25.89 1.99
CA ALA A 8 10.74 -25.13 1.09
C ALA A 8 9.71 -24.32 1.90
N VAL A 9 9.58 -23.03 1.59
CA VAL A 9 8.64 -22.14 2.27
C VAL A 9 8.01 -21.18 1.27
N GLN A 10 6.74 -20.86 1.51
CA GLN A 10 6.06 -19.80 0.78
C GLN A 10 6.00 -18.54 1.64
N LEU A 11 6.19 -17.37 1.03
CA LEU A 11 6.05 -16.09 1.72
C LEU A 11 4.68 -15.47 1.46
N SER A 12 4.01 -15.05 2.53
CA SER A 12 2.78 -14.26 2.49
C SER A 12 3.02 -12.85 3.02
N ASN A 13 2.44 -11.84 2.38
CA ASN A 13 2.42 -10.46 2.90
C ASN A 13 1.16 -10.28 3.74
N THR A 14 1.18 -10.82 4.95
CA THR A 14 0.06 -10.78 5.89
C THR A 14 0.11 -9.52 6.75
N CYS A 15 -1.03 -8.86 6.92
CA CYS A 15 -1.16 -7.76 7.89
C CYS A 15 -1.11 -8.31 9.32
N TYR A 16 -0.18 -7.82 10.12
CA TYR A 16 0.00 -8.28 11.51
C TYR A 16 -1.08 -7.75 12.48
N LEU A 17 -1.98 -6.87 12.01
CA LEU A 17 -3.07 -6.28 12.80
C LEU A 17 -4.44 -6.91 12.50
N CYS A 18 -4.68 -7.35 11.26
CA CYS A 18 -5.97 -7.90 10.83
C CYS A 18 -5.88 -9.18 9.99
N GLU A 19 -4.67 -9.73 9.84
CA GLU A 19 -4.39 -11.02 9.19
C GLU A 19 -4.76 -11.12 7.70
N ARG A 20 -5.17 -10.02 7.08
CA ARG A 20 -5.42 -9.97 5.62
C ARG A 20 -4.13 -10.18 4.84
N ASN A 21 -4.22 -10.95 3.76
CA ASN A 21 -3.09 -11.27 2.88
C ASN A 21 -3.07 -10.37 1.65
N TYR A 22 -1.87 -10.00 1.21
CA TYR A 22 -1.64 -9.13 0.06
C TYR A 22 -0.66 -9.76 -0.93
N SER A 23 -0.89 -9.49 -2.21
CA SER A 23 -0.05 -10.01 -3.29
C SER A 23 1.36 -9.41 -3.29
N THR A 24 1.53 -8.19 -2.77
CA THR A 24 2.83 -7.51 -2.71
C THR A 24 3.07 -6.80 -1.36
N PRO A 25 4.34 -6.59 -0.96
CA PRO A 25 4.69 -5.74 0.19
C PRO A 25 4.15 -4.32 0.07
N ALA A 26 4.13 -3.76 -1.15
CA ALA A 26 3.65 -2.40 -1.41
C ALA A 26 2.14 -2.28 -1.15
N SER A 27 1.34 -3.27 -1.58
CA SER A 27 -0.10 -3.31 -1.27
C SER A 27 -0.36 -3.46 0.24
N LEU A 28 0.46 -4.25 0.94
CA LEU A 28 0.37 -4.36 2.40
C LEU A 28 0.67 -3.01 3.08
N ASN A 29 1.73 -2.31 2.67
CA ASN A 29 2.07 -1.00 3.25
C ASN A 29 0.98 0.05 2.99
N LYS A 30 0.36 0.05 1.81
CA LYS A 30 -0.80 0.91 1.53
C LYS A 30 -1.96 0.61 2.47
N HIS A 31 -2.27 -0.67 2.67
CA HIS A 31 -3.31 -1.10 3.60
C HIS A 31 -3.02 -0.68 5.05
N LEU A 32 -1.78 -0.87 5.53
CA LEU A 32 -1.37 -0.46 6.86
C LEU A 32 -1.59 1.05 7.06
N LYS A 33 -1.22 1.85 6.06
CA LYS A 33 -1.42 3.31 6.10
C LYS A 33 -2.90 3.69 6.07
N SER A 34 -3.70 3.10 5.20
CA SER A 34 -5.08 3.55 4.97
C SER A 34 -6.10 3.00 5.95
N ILE A 35 -5.88 1.80 6.50
CA ILE A 35 -6.84 1.11 7.38
C ILE A 35 -6.41 1.17 8.84
N HIS A 36 -5.10 1.11 9.09
CA HIS A 36 -4.55 1.06 10.44
C HIS A 36 -3.79 2.33 10.82
N HIS A 37 -3.78 3.34 9.94
CA HIS A 37 -3.04 4.58 10.12
C HIS A 37 -1.57 4.36 10.49
N ALA A 38 -1.01 3.20 10.13
CA ALA A 38 0.31 2.74 10.52
C ALA A 38 1.26 2.87 9.34
N VAL A 39 2.27 3.73 9.48
CA VAL A 39 3.30 3.94 8.48
C VAL A 39 4.55 3.16 8.87
N VAL A 40 4.93 2.20 8.03
CA VAL A 40 6.16 1.42 8.18
C VAL A 40 7.09 1.72 7.01
N THR A 41 8.39 1.81 7.29
CA THR A 41 9.41 2.03 6.25
C THR A 41 9.33 0.93 5.19
N SER A 42 9.34 1.31 3.91
CA SER A 42 9.37 0.30 2.84
C SER A 42 10.79 -0.20 2.63
N ARG A 43 10.91 -1.48 2.27
CA ARG A 43 12.19 -2.05 1.82
C ARG A 43 12.73 -1.21 0.66
N ARG A 44 14.03 -0.94 0.62
CA ARG A 44 14.66 -0.24 -0.51
C ARG A 44 14.44 -1.09 -1.77
N ASN A 45 13.75 -0.51 -2.76
CA ASN A 45 13.15 -1.19 -3.92
C ASN A 45 14.15 -1.96 -4.83
N PHE A 46 15.46 -1.89 -4.58
CA PHE A 46 16.49 -2.47 -5.42
C PHE A 46 17.10 -3.77 -4.86
N GLU A 47 16.78 -4.14 -3.62
CA GLU A 47 17.38 -5.33 -3.02
C GLU A 47 16.54 -6.58 -3.30
N ARG A 48 17.13 -7.52 -4.04
CA ARG A 48 16.58 -8.88 -4.14
C ARG A 48 16.76 -9.61 -2.81
N ARG A 49 15.83 -10.51 -2.48
CA ARG A 49 15.96 -11.39 -1.32
C ARG A 49 17.27 -12.19 -1.40
N PRO A 50 18.14 -12.10 -0.39
CA PRO A 50 19.40 -12.81 -0.41
C PRO A 50 19.15 -14.31 -0.38
N HIS A 51 20.12 -15.05 -0.88
CA HIS A 51 20.10 -16.50 -0.82
C HIS A 51 20.10 -16.99 0.63
N SER A 52 19.21 -17.92 0.97
CA SER A 52 19.15 -18.54 2.29
C SER A 52 19.81 -19.93 2.27
N THR A 53 20.63 -20.20 3.29
CA THR A 53 21.18 -21.53 3.54
C THR A 53 20.14 -22.49 4.11
N LYS A 54 19.12 -21.96 4.80
CA LYS A 54 18.07 -22.74 5.48
C LYS A 54 16.81 -22.93 4.65
N TYR A 55 16.45 -21.92 3.85
CA TYR A 55 15.16 -21.85 3.19
C TYR A 55 15.28 -21.81 1.68
N GLU A 56 14.35 -22.49 1.02
CA GLU A 56 14.07 -22.33 -0.40
C GLU A 56 12.72 -21.63 -0.56
N PHE A 57 12.72 -20.40 -1.08
CA PHE A 57 11.51 -19.62 -1.24
C PHE A 57 10.79 -20.01 -2.53
N LYS A 58 9.60 -20.57 -2.41
CA LYS A 58 8.75 -20.95 -3.55
C LYS A 58 7.70 -19.86 -3.79
N HIS A 59 7.31 -19.71 -5.07
CA HIS A 59 6.11 -18.97 -5.41
C HIS A 59 4.87 -19.80 -5.00
N TYR A 60 3.70 -19.16 -4.91
CA TYR A 60 2.46 -19.90 -4.63
C TYR A 60 2.23 -20.94 -5.72
N ASN A 61 2.22 -22.20 -5.32
CA ASN A 61 2.04 -23.34 -6.23
C ASN A 61 0.79 -24.16 -5.89
N GLY A 62 0.01 -23.77 -4.87
CA GLY A 62 -1.15 -24.54 -4.40
C GLY A 62 -0.79 -25.86 -3.71
N ASP A 63 0.48 -26.06 -3.38
CA ASP A 63 0.97 -27.23 -2.66
C ASP A 63 0.68 -27.09 -1.16
N PRO A 64 -0.21 -27.92 -0.57
CA PRO A 64 -0.57 -27.83 0.84
C PRO A 64 0.58 -28.23 1.78
N ASP A 65 1.61 -28.93 1.28
CA ASP A 65 2.73 -29.40 2.09
C ASP A 65 3.81 -28.32 2.28
N ILE A 66 3.73 -27.19 1.56
CA ILE A 66 4.68 -26.09 1.70
C ILE A 66 4.21 -25.12 2.78
N PRO A 67 4.91 -25.00 3.91
CA PRO A 67 4.51 -24.10 4.98
C PRO A 67 4.58 -22.63 4.55
N ILE A 68 3.58 -21.86 5.00
CA ILE A 68 3.50 -20.42 4.78
C ILE A 68 4.21 -19.68 5.91
N HIS A 69 5.07 -18.74 5.53
CA HIS A 69 5.67 -17.77 6.44
C HIS A 69 5.15 -16.37 6.15
N HIS A 70 4.84 -15.62 7.19
CA HIS A 70 4.53 -14.19 7.12
C HIS A 70 5.82 -13.40 6.93
N ALA A 71 5.91 -12.64 5.83
CA ALA A 71 7.07 -11.84 5.47
C ALA A 71 6.90 -10.39 5.93
N CYS A 72 7.99 -9.80 6.43
CA CYS A 72 8.05 -8.37 6.72
C CYS A 72 8.05 -7.56 5.42
N SER A 73 7.23 -6.50 5.37
CA SER A 73 7.18 -5.58 4.23
C SER A 73 8.39 -4.63 4.16
N SER A 74 9.09 -4.45 5.27
CA SER A 74 10.21 -3.52 5.44
C SER A 74 11.58 -4.17 5.27
N CYS A 75 11.75 -5.45 5.65
CA CYS A 75 13.03 -6.16 5.57
C CYS A 75 12.87 -7.66 5.23
N PHE A 76 13.97 -8.42 5.09
CA PHE A 76 13.92 -9.82 4.64
C PHE A 76 13.44 -10.81 5.72
N TYR A 77 13.13 -10.34 6.92
CA TYR A 77 12.59 -11.18 7.98
C TYR A 77 11.29 -11.88 7.55
N HIS A 78 11.10 -13.11 8.02
CA HIS A 78 9.88 -13.89 7.85
C HIS A 78 9.76 -14.95 8.95
N THR A 79 8.54 -15.36 9.27
CA THR A 79 8.26 -16.30 10.36
C THR A 79 6.93 -17.05 10.12
N ALA A 80 6.80 -18.27 10.62
CA ALA A 80 5.54 -19.02 10.59
C ALA A 80 4.47 -18.46 11.54
N ASN A 81 4.86 -17.63 12.52
CA ASN A 81 3.97 -17.11 13.54
C ASN A 81 3.78 -15.60 13.36
N ILE A 82 2.53 -15.17 13.18
CA ILE A 82 2.17 -13.77 12.95
C ILE A 82 2.49 -12.84 14.14
N ASN A 83 2.41 -13.31 15.38
CA ASN A 83 2.78 -12.51 16.56
C ASN A 83 4.28 -12.21 16.58
N ARG A 84 5.12 -13.18 16.16
CA ARG A 84 6.56 -12.91 15.99
C ARG A 84 6.83 -11.88 14.89
N LEU A 85 5.99 -11.82 13.86
CA LEU A 85 6.09 -10.77 12.83
C LEU A 85 5.69 -9.41 13.42
N LYS A 86 4.62 -9.35 14.20
CA LYS A 86 4.19 -8.14 14.93
C LYS A 86 5.32 -7.61 15.81
N ASP A 87 5.90 -8.47 16.66
CA ASP A 87 6.99 -8.09 17.57
C ASP A 87 8.22 -7.58 16.80
N HIS A 88 8.59 -8.27 15.72
CA HIS A 88 9.67 -7.84 14.83
C HIS A 88 9.40 -6.44 14.25
N ILE A 89 8.20 -6.19 13.72
CA ILE A 89 7.85 -4.89 13.13
C ILE A 89 7.89 -3.77 14.17
N LEU A 90 7.29 -4.00 15.35
CA LEU A 90 7.27 -3.00 16.43
C LEU A 90 8.69 -2.67 16.92
N LYS A 91 9.54 -3.69 17.07
CA LYS A 91 10.90 -3.51 17.60
C LYS A 91 11.87 -2.92 16.57
N ASP A 92 11.88 -3.45 15.35
CA ASP A 92 12.93 -3.19 14.36
C ASP A 92 12.53 -2.13 13.33
N HIS A 93 11.22 -1.84 13.19
CA HIS A 93 10.72 -0.87 12.20
C HIS A 93 9.91 0.28 12.80
N ARG A 94 9.54 0.20 14.09
CA ARG A 94 8.88 1.27 14.87
C ARG A 94 7.84 2.05 14.06
N PRO A 95 6.70 1.43 13.72
CA PRO A 95 5.65 2.08 12.94
C PRO A 95 5.21 3.40 13.56
N ILE A 96 4.98 4.40 12.71
CA ILE A 96 4.36 5.66 13.12
C ILE A 96 2.85 5.49 12.96
N TYR A 97 2.10 5.64 14.06
CA TYR A 97 0.64 5.66 14.03
C TYR A 97 0.19 7.11 13.91
N LEU A 98 -0.52 7.43 12.81
CA LEU A 98 -1.13 8.73 12.63
C LEU A 98 -2.41 8.75 13.48
N GLU A 99 -2.51 9.69 14.39
CA GLU A 99 -3.73 9.91 15.16
C GLU A 99 -4.86 10.24 14.17
N SER A 100 -5.96 9.49 14.25
CA SER A 100 -7.20 9.92 13.63
C SER A 100 -7.66 11.11 14.44
N GLU A 101 -7.69 12.31 13.84
CA GLU A 101 -8.38 13.46 14.41
C GLU A 101 -9.78 12.98 14.80
N SER A 102 -10.01 12.80 16.10
CA SER A 102 -11.35 12.61 16.63
C SER A 102 -12.05 13.92 16.39
N GLU A 103 -13.06 13.91 15.53
CA GLU A 103 -14.03 14.98 15.42
C GLU A 103 -14.70 15.16 16.79
N GLU A 104 -14.09 16.01 17.61
CA GLU A 104 -14.75 16.67 18.73
C GLU A 104 -15.79 17.58 18.09
N ASN A 105 -16.99 17.03 17.87
CA ASN A 105 -18.18 17.81 17.57
C ASN A 105 -18.54 18.57 18.85
N GLU A 106 -17.98 19.77 19.00
CA GLU A 106 -18.54 20.78 19.88
C GLU A 106 -19.74 21.39 19.15
N ASP A 107 -20.93 20.90 19.51
CA ASP A 107 -22.20 21.51 19.12
C ASP A 107 -22.30 22.90 19.80
N GLU A 108 -21.75 23.94 19.18
CA GLU A 108 -22.10 25.33 19.50
C GLU A 108 -23.15 25.83 18.50
N GLU A 109 -24.41 25.77 18.92
CA GLU A 109 -25.52 26.50 18.31
C GLU A 109 -25.25 28.02 18.41
N ASN A 110 -25.19 28.71 17.28
CA ASN A 110 -25.37 30.16 17.26
C ASN A 110 -26.13 30.58 15.99
N ASP A 111 -27.42 30.82 16.16
CA ASP A 111 -28.29 31.53 15.22
C ASP A 111 -27.93 33.02 15.19
N ALA A 112 -27.69 33.60 14.00
CA ALA A 112 -28.23 34.90 13.59
C ALA A 112 -27.72 35.35 12.21
N GLU A 113 -28.63 35.23 11.24
CA GLU A 113 -29.17 36.30 10.37
C GLU A 113 -28.31 36.99 9.28
N GLU A 114 -28.93 37.03 8.09
CA GLU A 114 -28.51 37.60 6.81
C GLU A 114 -28.23 39.11 6.86
N ASN A 115 -27.31 39.58 6.00
CA ASN A 115 -27.64 40.73 5.14
C ASN A 115 -26.88 40.74 3.81
N LYS A 116 -27.61 41.22 2.79
CA LYS A 116 -27.31 41.30 1.35
C LYS A 116 -26.32 42.42 1.01
N GLY A 117 -25.66 42.29 -0.14
CA GLY A 117 -24.96 43.39 -0.80
C GLY A 117 -24.35 42.98 -2.14
N GLU A 118 -25.04 43.35 -3.21
CA GLU A 118 -24.74 43.15 -4.63
C GLU A 118 -23.54 44.00 -5.10
N GLY A 119 -22.92 43.63 -6.24
CA GLY A 119 -21.96 44.49 -6.94
C GLY A 119 -21.20 43.77 -8.05
N GLU A 120 -21.62 44.02 -9.29
CA GLU A 120 -21.24 43.36 -10.54
C GLU A 120 -19.97 43.94 -11.22
N ASN A 121 -19.60 43.29 -12.34
CA ASN A 121 -18.86 43.80 -13.53
C ASN A 121 -17.32 43.70 -13.50
N GLU A 122 -16.57 43.41 -14.57
CA GLU A 122 -16.80 43.03 -15.97
C GLU A 122 -15.41 42.61 -16.55
N ALA A 123 -15.41 41.58 -17.40
CA ALA A 123 -14.65 41.38 -18.65
C ALA A 123 -13.22 41.98 -18.88
N GLN A 124 -12.27 41.15 -19.36
CA GLN A 124 -11.81 41.12 -20.77
C GLN A 124 -10.59 40.22 -21.03
N GLU A 125 -10.53 39.81 -22.30
CA GLU A 125 -9.64 38.90 -23.04
C GLU A 125 -8.20 39.43 -23.21
N ASP A 126 -7.20 38.56 -23.41
CA ASP A 126 -6.23 38.69 -24.53
C ASP A 126 -5.42 37.40 -24.77
N GLN A 127 -5.07 37.21 -26.04
CA GLN A 127 -4.35 36.11 -26.68
C GLN A 127 -2.83 36.36 -26.67
N GLY A 128 -2.00 35.36 -27.06
CA GLY A 128 -0.68 35.68 -27.64
C GLY A 128 0.52 34.80 -27.24
N GLU A 129 0.73 33.74 -28.03
CA GLU A 129 2.00 33.30 -28.68
C GLU A 129 3.35 33.10 -27.95
N ALA A 130 3.79 31.84 -28.04
CA ALA A 130 5.10 31.30 -28.49
C ALA A 130 6.45 31.90 -28.02
N SER A 131 7.33 31.00 -27.52
CA SER A 131 8.69 30.86 -28.06
C SER A 131 9.39 29.56 -27.61
N ASN A 132 10.51 29.29 -28.27
CA ASN A 132 11.11 28.03 -28.68
C ASN A 132 12.31 27.65 -27.79
N GLY A 133 12.69 26.37 -27.74
CA GLY A 133 13.88 25.92 -26.99
C GLY A 133 14.26 24.45 -27.23
N GLN A 134 14.97 24.20 -28.32
CA GLN A 134 15.52 22.89 -28.71
C GLN A 134 16.69 22.46 -27.81
N GLY A 135 16.70 21.19 -27.39
CA GLY A 135 17.86 20.50 -26.84
C GLY A 135 17.85 19.04 -27.27
N LYS A 136 18.67 18.69 -28.27
CA LYS A 136 18.78 17.37 -28.89
C LYS A 136 19.65 16.44 -28.03
N ASN A 137 19.24 15.18 -27.83
CA ASN A 137 20.14 14.06 -27.51
C ASN A 137 19.60 12.74 -28.13
N PRO A 138 20.46 11.80 -28.54
CA PRO A 138 20.13 10.74 -29.51
C PRO A 138 19.44 9.49 -28.91
N PRO A 139 18.88 8.59 -29.74
CA PRO A 139 17.93 7.58 -29.29
C PRO A 139 18.62 6.27 -28.85
N VAL A 140 18.37 5.85 -27.60
CA VAL A 140 18.69 4.50 -27.13
C VAL A 140 17.47 3.60 -27.33
N ARG A 141 17.54 2.68 -28.29
CA ARG A 141 16.50 1.67 -28.54
C ARG A 141 16.39 0.69 -27.37
N ARG A 142 15.36 0.82 -26.54
CA ARG A 142 14.92 -0.24 -25.61
C ARG A 142 13.62 -0.86 -26.11
N ARG A 143 13.62 -2.19 -26.29
CA ARG A 143 12.43 -2.98 -26.62
C ARG A 143 11.42 -2.90 -25.47
N SER A 144 10.27 -2.29 -25.73
CA SER A 144 9.16 -2.16 -24.79
C SER A 144 8.39 -3.48 -24.68
N LEU A 145 8.59 -4.24 -23.59
CA LEU A 145 7.65 -5.26 -23.17
C LEU A 145 6.39 -4.56 -22.64
N LYS A 146 5.26 -4.79 -23.31
CA LYS A 146 3.97 -4.14 -23.05
C LYS A 146 3.45 -4.58 -21.67
N ARG A 147 3.74 -3.79 -20.64
CA ARG A 147 3.18 -3.93 -19.29
C ARG A 147 1.67 -3.74 -19.38
N ARG A 148 0.89 -4.81 -19.23
CA ARG A 148 -0.57 -4.73 -19.12
C ARG A 148 -0.89 -3.85 -17.90
N LYS A 149 -1.32 -2.61 -18.16
CA LYS A 149 -1.91 -1.74 -17.14
C LYS A 149 -3.29 -2.32 -16.83
N SER A 150 -3.56 -2.65 -15.58
CA SER A 150 -4.93 -2.93 -15.13
C SER A 150 -5.80 -1.72 -15.44
N SER A 151 -7.03 -1.97 -15.90
CA SER A 151 -7.94 -0.91 -16.29
C SER A 151 -8.29 -0.03 -15.07
N PRO A 152 -8.56 1.27 -15.26
CA PRO A 152 -9.17 2.11 -14.22
C PRO A 152 -10.44 1.46 -13.61
N ALA A 153 -11.20 0.73 -14.43
CA ALA A 153 -12.38 -0.02 -13.97
C ALA A 153 -12.02 -1.17 -13.02
N ASP A 154 -10.89 -1.87 -13.25
CA ASP A 154 -10.42 -2.94 -12.37
C ASP A 154 -9.95 -2.38 -11.01
N THR A 155 -9.46 -1.15 -10.99
CA THR A 155 -9.03 -0.48 -9.76
C THR A 155 -10.26 -0.05 -8.95
N LEU A 156 -11.25 0.56 -9.61
CA LEU A 156 -12.53 0.95 -9.01
C LEU A 156 -13.29 -0.26 -8.44
N ALA A 157 -13.34 -1.38 -9.18
CA ALA A 157 -14.00 -2.60 -8.71
C ALA A 157 -13.35 -3.17 -7.44
N ASN A 158 -12.02 -3.15 -7.38
CA ASN A 158 -11.29 -3.57 -6.18
C ASN A 158 -11.54 -2.62 -5.00
N ASP A 159 -11.65 -1.32 -5.24
CA ASP A 159 -11.92 -0.33 -4.21
C ASP A 159 -13.35 -0.46 -3.65
N VAL A 160 -14.35 -0.68 -4.52
CA VAL A 160 -15.74 -0.91 -4.10
C VAL A 160 -15.88 -2.19 -3.29
N LEU A 161 -15.23 -3.28 -3.72
CA LEU A 161 -15.21 -4.53 -2.96
C LEU A 161 -14.59 -4.34 -1.57
N ASN A 162 -13.51 -3.57 -1.47
CA ASN A 162 -12.87 -3.26 -0.19
C ASN A 162 -13.79 -2.47 0.74
N ILE A 163 -14.55 -1.50 0.21
CA ILE A 163 -15.52 -0.70 0.98
C ILE A 163 -16.65 -1.59 1.51
N LEU A 164 -17.22 -2.45 0.66
CA LEU A 164 -18.32 -3.34 1.05
C LEU A 164 -17.91 -4.35 2.12
N VAL A 165 -16.73 -4.97 1.97
CA VAL A 165 -16.19 -5.91 2.97
C VAL A 165 -15.95 -5.20 4.31
N ASN A 166 -15.47 -3.95 4.30
CA ASN A 166 -15.27 -3.18 5.52
C ASN A 166 -16.59 -2.82 6.20
N LYS A 167 -17.64 -2.52 5.43
CA LYS A 167 -18.99 -2.25 5.97
C LYS A 167 -19.59 -3.51 6.61
N LEU A 168 -19.46 -4.67 5.97
CA LEU A 168 -19.93 -5.94 6.53
C LEU A 168 -19.20 -6.30 7.83
N HIS A 169 -17.88 -6.10 7.88
CA HIS A 169 -17.10 -6.39 9.09
C HIS A 169 -17.45 -5.47 10.27
N LYS A 170 -17.90 -4.23 10.01
CA LYS A 170 -18.42 -3.34 11.06
C LYS A 170 -19.78 -3.81 11.58
N LEU A 171 -20.65 -4.32 10.71
CA LEU A 171 -21.99 -4.82 11.09
C LEU A 171 -21.93 -6.12 11.89
N MET A 172 -20.94 -6.98 11.65
CA MET A 172 -20.76 -8.24 12.39
C MET A 172 -20.08 -8.08 13.76
N LYS A 173 -19.69 -6.85 14.14
CA LYS A 173 -19.02 -6.54 15.41
C LYS A 173 -19.92 -5.83 16.43
N ASN A 174 -21.18 -5.57 16.08
CA ASN A 174 -22.25 -5.19 16.98
C ASN A 174 -23.14 -6.40 17.26
#